data_AF-A0A524KRL7-F1
#
_entry.id   AF-A0A524KRL7-F1
#
_cell.length_a   1.000
_cell.length_b   1.000
_cell.length_c   1.000
_cell.angle_alpha   90.00
_cell.angle_beta   90.00
_cell.angle_gamma   90.00
#
_symmetry.space_group_name_H-M   'P 1'
#
loop_
_entity.id
_entity.type
_entity.pdbx_description
1 polymer ?
#
loop_
_entity_poly.entity_id
_entity_poly.type
_entity_poly.pdbx_seq_one_letter_code
_entity_poly.pdbx_strand_id
1 'polypeptide(L)'
;MALWLEQKAADFETRFGELLGAKREVSANVNQAVVAIIDRVRRDKDAGLIDLTLRYDRVDLRELGMRVPPEAVAAACASAEPETLAALTLAHTRILDHHRRQLPANDLYV
;
A
#
# COMPACT_ATOMS: atom_id res chain seq x y z
N MET A 1 -26.36 -8.20 0.41
CA MET A 1 -27.53 -7.43 0.88
C MET A 1 -27.01 -6.27 1.72
N ALA A 2 -27.43 -5.03 1.46
CA ALA A 2 -26.96 -3.88 2.25
C ALA A 2 -27.49 -3.97 3.69
N LEU A 3 -26.65 -3.68 4.68
CA LEU A 3 -27.09 -3.55 6.07
C LEU A 3 -27.77 -2.18 6.22
N TRP A 4 -29.05 -2.18 6.61
CA TRP A 4 -29.81 -0.97 6.87
C TRP A 4 -29.95 -0.76 8.38
N LEU A 5 -29.61 0.45 8.84
CA LEU A 5 -29.73 0.89 10.23
C LEU A 5 -30.65 2.10 10.30
N GLU A 6 -31.52 2.14 11.30
CA GLU A 6 -32.39 3.28 11.60
C GLU A 6 -32.00 3.86 12.95
N GLN A 7 -31.58 5.13 12.99
CA GLN A 7 -31.08 5.77 14.22
C GLN A 7 -32.10 5.76 15.37
N LYS A 8 -33.40 5.81 15.05
CA LYS A 8 -34.48 5.86 16.04
C LYS A 8 -34.89 4.48 16.55
N ALA A 9 -34.38 3.41 15.94
CA ALA A 9 -34.69 2.06 16.38
C ALA A 9 -34.06 1.83 17.76
N ALA A 10 -34.80 1.15 18.64
CA ALA A 10 -34.34 0.88 20.01
C ALA A 10 -33.06 0.02 20.05
N ASP A 11 -32.78 -0.73 18.97
CA ASP A 11 -31.61 -1.59 18.80
C ASP A 11 -30.46 -0.92 18.02
N PHE A 12 -30.58 0.37 17.67
CA PHE A 12 -29.61 1.08 16.84
C PHE A 12 -28.18 0.98 17.37
N GLU A 13 -27.94 1.33 18.64
CA GLU A 13 -26.59 1.31 19.24
C GLU A 13 -25.94 -0.08 19.18
N THR A 14 -26.73 -1.14 19.36
CA THR A 14 -26.24 -2.52 19.29
C THR A 14 -25.86 -2.87 17.86
N ARG A 15 -26.76 -2.65 16.90
CA ARG A 15 -26.54 -2.99 15.49
C ARG A 15 -25.48 -2.10 14.83
N PHE A 16 -25.34 -0.85 15.27
CA PHE A 16 -24.28 0.05 14.85
C PHE A 16 -22.93 -0.39 15.42
N GLY A 17 -22.88 -0.79 16.70
CA GLY A 17 -21.69 -1.40 17.32
C GLY A 17 -21.23 -2.67 16.60
N GLU A 18 -22.17 -3.55 16.24
CA GLU A 18 -21.89 -4.75 15.44
C GLU A 18 -21.32 -4.42 14.05
N LEU A 19 -21.88 -3.43 13.36
CA LEU A 19 -21.36 -2.96 12.07
C LEU A 19 -19.92 -2.42 12.20
N LEU A 20 -19.65 -1.62 13.24
CA LEU A 20 -18.31 -1.10 13.51
C LEU A 20 -17.32 -2.22 13.86
N GLY A 21 -17.78 -3.25 14.58
CA GLY A 21 -16.99 -4.41 14.98
C GLY A 21 -16.72 -5.42 13.86
N ALA A 22 -17.61 -5.53 12.88
CA ALA A 22 -17.55 -6.53 11.81
C ALA A 22 -16.31 -6.42 10.89
N LYS A 23 -15.59 -5.29 10.91
CA LYS A 23 -14.48 -5.01 9.98
C LYS A 23 -13.08 -5.44 10.45
N ARG A 24 -12.96 -6.34 11.42
CA ARG A 24 -11.63 -6.76 11.95
C ARG A 24 -11.47 -8.26 12.15
N GLU A 25 -11.94 -9.08 11.21
CA GLU A 25 -11.46 -10.47 11.17
C GLU A 25 -10.06 -10.52 10.55
N VAL A 26 -9.04 -10.35 11.40
CA VAL A 26 -7.69 -10.77 11.06
C VAL A 26 -7.64 -12.29 11.27
N SER A 27 -7.67 -13.05 10.18
CA SER A 27 -7.54 -14.50 10.25
C SER A 27 -6.20 -14.86 10.89
N ALA A 28 -6.22 -15.62 11.99
CA ALA A 28 -5.01 -16.11 12.67
C ALA A 28 -4.08 -16.88 11.71
N ASN A 29 -4.63 -17.47 10.65
CA ASN A 29 -3.88 -18.13 9.59
C ASN A 29 -3.00 -17.13 8.80
N VAL A 30 -3.55 -15.97 8.44
CA VAL A 30 -2.78 -14.91 7.75
C VAL A 30 -1.65 -14.40 8.64
N ASN A 31 -1.91 -14.23 9.94
CA ASN A 31 -0.87 -13.82 10.89
C ASN A 31 0.31 -14.81 10.92
N GLN A 32 0.02 -16.11 11.04
CA GLN A 32 1.06 -17.15 11.04
C GLN A 32 1.84 -17.17 9.72
N ALA A 33 1.15 -17.01 8.58
CA ALA A 33 1.79 -16.95 7.27
C ALA A 33 2.73 -15.74 7.14
N VAL A 34 2.30 -14.56 7.58
CA VAL A 34 3.11 -13.33 7.53
C VAL A 34 4.33 -13.44 8.45
N VAL A 35 4.19 -13.98 9.67
CA VAL A 35 5.33 -14.24 10.56
C VAL A 35 6.37 -15.13 9.88
N ALA A 36 5.93 -16.23 9.26
CA ALA A 36 6.83 -17.13 8.54
C ALA A 36 7.53 -16.47 7.34
N ILE A 37 6.82 -15.60 6.60
CA ILE A 37 7.39 -14.80 5.51
C ILE A 37 8.49 -13.87 6.03
N ILE A 38 8.21 -13.11 7.09
CA ILE A 38 9.17 -12.17 7.69
C ILE A 38 10.41 -12.93 8.18
N ASP A 39 10.22 -14.04 8.91
CA ASP A 39 11.34 -14.84 9.42
C ASP A 39 12.20 -15.42 8.29
N ARG A 40 11.56 -15.86 7.20
CA ARG A 40 12.28 -16.31 6.00
C ARG A 40 13.11 -15.21 5.37
N VAL A 41 12.54 -14.02 5.13
CA VAL A 41 13.29 -12.89 4.55
C VAL A 41 14.42 -12.45 5.50
N ARG A 42 14.19 -12.46 6.82
CA ARG A 42 15.24 -12.10 7.79
C ARG A 42 16.42 -13.05 7.77
N ARG A 43 16.16 -14.36 7.69
CA ARG A 43 17.18 -15.43 7.70
C ARG A 43 17.89 -15.55 6.35
N ASP A 44 17.12 -15.59 5.27
CA ASP A 44 17.60 -15.97 3.93
C ASP A 44 17.84 -14.76 3.02
N LYS A 45 17.52 -13.54 3.49
CA LYS A 45 17.74 -12.26 2.77
C LYS A 45 17.14 -12.29 1.36
N ASP A 46 17.92 -11.89 0.37
CA ASP A 46 17.51 -11.80 -1.04
C ASP A 46 17.05 -13.16 -1.57
N ALA A 47 17.71 -14.26 -1.19
CA ALA A 47 17.28 -15.60 -1.61
C ALA A 47 15.85 -15.92 -1.12
N GLY A 48 15.56 -15.55 0.13
CA GLY A 48 14.22 -15.66 0.70
C GLY A 48 13.21 -14.79 -0.05
N LEU A 49 13.56 -13.55 -0.38
CA LEU A 49 12.69 -12.63 -1.11
C LEU A 49 12.41 -13.15 -2.53
N ILE A 50 13.45 -13.56 -3.27
CA ILE A 50 13.37 -14.11 -4.63
C ILE A 50 12.44 -15.33 -4.67
N ASP A 51 12.59 -16.27 -3.72
CA ASP A 51 11.73 -17.46 -3.65
C ASP A 51 10.26 -17.11 -3.39
N LEU A 52 10.02 -16.13 -2.53
CA LEU A 52 8.67 -15.68 -2.18
C LEU A 52 8.02 -14.93 -3.34
N THR A 53 8.77 -14.08 -4.06
CA THR A 53 8.29 -13.41 -5.28
C THR A 53 7.97 -14.43 -6.37
N LEU A 54 8.82 -15.43 -6.59
CA LEU A 54 8.53 -16.50 -7.54
C LEU A 54 7.25 -17.26 -7.16
N ARG A 55 7.02 -17.50 -5.87
CA ARG A 55 5.83 -18.20 -5.39
C ARG A 55 4.54 -17.40 -5.53
N TYR A 56 4.54 -16.13 -5.09
CA TYR A 56 3.32 -15.33 -4.97
C TYR A 56 3.04 -14.49 -6.21
N ASP A 57 4.07 -13.97 -6.86
CA ASP A 57 3.95 -13.08 -8.02
C ASP A 57 4.23 -13.81 -9.34
N ARG A 58 4.78 -15.03 -9.28
CA ARG A 58 5.18 -15.85 -10.44
C ARG A 58 6.24 -15.18 -11.33
N VAL A 59 7.11 -14.38 -10.70
CA VAL A 59 8.22 -13.66 -11.35
C VAL A 59 9.55 -14.22 -10.85
N ASP A 60 10.46 -14.58 -11.75
CA ASP A 60 11.82 -14.97 -11.38
C ASP A 60 12.77 -13.77 -11.33
N LEU A 61 13.02 -13.28 -10.13
CA LEU A 61 13.93 -12.15 -9.88
C LEU A 61 15.41 -12.51 -10.09
N ARG A 62 15.77 -13.79 -10.23
CA ARG A 62 17.14 -14.20 -10.58
C ARG A 62 17.48 -13.80 -12.01
N GLU A 63 16.50 -13.88 -12.89
CA GLU A 63 16.65 -13.50 -14.30
C GLU A 63 16.35 -12.01 -14.51
N LEU A 64 15.27 -11.51 -13.90
CA LEU A 64 14.80 -10.15 -14.14
C LEU A 64 15.60 -9.09 -13.37
N GLY A 65 16.17 -9.45 -12.22
CA GLY A 65 16.75 -8.53 -11.26
C GLY A 65 15.68 -7.85 -10.38
N MET A 66 16.09 -7.45 -9.17
CA MET A 66 15.17 -6.87 -8.18
C MET A 66 14.90 -5.38 -8.41
N ARG A 67 15.83 -4.66 -9.02
CA ARG A 67 15.73 -3.21 -9.24
C ARG A 67 15.22 -2.94 -10.64
N VAL A 68 14.11 -2.22 -10.74
CA VAL A 68 13.66 -1.66 -12.02
C VAL A 68 14.72 -0.65 -12.50
N PRO A 69 15.27 -0.82 -13.71
CA PRO A 69 16.34 0.03 -14.16
C PRO A 69 15.81 1.38 -14.67
N PRO A 70 16.60 2.48 -14.58
CA PRO A 70 16.13 3.82 -14.95
C PRO A 70 15.60 3.93 -16.38
N GLU A 71 16.19 3.20 -17.31
CA GLU A 71 15.78 3.16 -18.71
C GLU A 71 14.38 2.56 -18.90
N ALA A 72 13.98 1.59 -18.08
CA ALA A 72 12.63 1.03 -18.14
C ALA A 72 11.59 2.05 -17.67
N VAL A 73 11.93 2.87 -16.66
CA VAL A 73 11.07 3.97 -16.21
C VAL A 73 10.94 5.04 -17.30
N ALA A 74 12.06 5.42 -17.93
CA ALA A 74 12.04 6.40 -19.02
C ALA A 74 11.22 5.90 -20.22
N ALA A 75 11.35 4.62 -20.58
CA ALA A 75 10.56 4.01 -21.64
C ALA A 75 9.05 3.99 -21.30
N ALA A 76 8.69 3.65 -20.06
CA ALA A 76 7.30 3.66 -19.62
C ALA A 76 6.69 5.07 -19.66
N CYS A 77 7.46 6.09 -19.26
CA CYS A 77 7.06 7.49 -19.41
C CYS A 77 6.87 7.87 -20.88
N ALA A 78 7.79 7.46 -21.77
CA ALA A 78 7.69 7.76 -23.19
C ALA A 78 6.51 7.07 -23.89
N SER A 79 6.10 5.88 -23.41
CA SER A 79 4.99 5.12 -23.96
C SER A 79 3.61 5.52 -23.41
N ALA A 80 3.55 6.38 -22.40
CA ALA A 80 2.30 6.78 -21.78
C ALA A 80 1.55 7.83 -22.61
N GLU A 81 0.23 7.76 -22.59
CA GLU A 81 -0.62 8.75 -23.26
C GLU A 81 -0.37 10.17 -22.72
N PRO A 82 -0.20 11.19 -23.59
CA PRO A 82 0.12 12.55 -23.16
C PRO A 82 -0.88 13.14 -22.17
N GLU A 83 -2.17 12.85 -22.34
CA GLU A 83 -3.23 13.30 -21.42
C GLU A 83 -3.09 12.66 -20.04
N THR A 84 -2.72 11.37 -19.97
CA THR A 84 -2.48 10.68 -18.71
C THR A 84 -1.27 11.28 -17.98
N LEU A 85 -0.18 11.55 -18.70
CA LEU A 85 0.99 12.23 -18.12
C LEU A 85 0.67 13.64 -17.64
N ALA A 86 -0.13 14.40 -18.38
CA ALA A 86 -0.57 15.74 -17.98
C ALA A 86 -1.41 15.69 -16.71
N ALA A 87 -2.37 14.75 -16.61
CA ALA A 87 -3.19 14.54 -15.42
C ALA A 87 -2.35 14.17 -14.19
N LEU A 88 -1.39 13.24 -14.34
CA LEU A 88 -0.46 12.86 -13.26
C LEU A 88 0.45 14.04 -12.85
N THR A 89 0.91 14.84 -13.80
CA THR A 89 1.74 16.04 -13.52
C THR A 89 0.97 17.10 -12.75
N LEU A 90 -0.30 17.34 -13.11
CA LEU A 90 -1.18 18.25 -12.38
C LEU A 90 -1.42 17.76 -10.95
N ALA A 91 -1.71 16.47 -10.77
CA ALA A 91 -1.90 15.86 -9.45
C ALA A 91 -0.63 15.98 -8.59
N HIS A 92 0.52 15.61 -9.15
CA HIS A 92 1.84 15.76 -8.51
C HIS A 92 2.08 17.20 -8.04
N THR A 93 1.83 18.19 -8.90
CA THR A 93 2.07 19.61 -8.60
C THR A 93 1.23 20.07 -7.40
N ARG A 94 -0.05 19.68 -7.36
CA ARG A 94 -0.95 20.05 -6.25
C ARG A 94 -0.59 19.34 -4.94
N ILE A 95 -0.25 18.05 -5.01
CA ILE A 95 0.21 17.28 -3.84
C ILE A 95 1.47 17.92 -3.27
N LEU A 96 2.45 18.23 -4.12
CA LEU A 96 3.72 18.81 -3.71
C LEU A 96 3.54 20.20 -3.09
N ASP A 97 2.75 21.08 -3.71
CA ASP A 97 2.46 22.41 -3.17
C ASP A 97 1.80 22.34 -1.79
N HIS A 98 0.85 21.43 -1.61
CA HIS A 98 0.19 21.23 -0.32
C HIS A 98 1.17 20.77 0.76
N HIS A 99 1.96 19.73 0.50
CA HIS A 99 2.88 19.16 1.49
C HIS A 99 4.08 20.06 1.79
N ARG A 100 4.52 20.89 0.84
CA ARG A 100 5.57 21.91 1.09
C ARG A 100 5.18 22.86 2.22
N ARG A 101 3.89 23.19 2.36
CA ARG A 101 3.37 24.05 3.44
C ARG A 101 3.36 23.36 4.81
N GLN A 102 3.48 22.04 4.84
CA GLN A 102 3.50 21.22 6.05
C GLN A 102 4.92 20.93 6.54
N LEU A 103 5.95 21.36 5.80
CA LEU A 103 7.33 21.18 6.24
C LEU A 103 7.53 21.94 7.56
N PRO A 104 7.95 21.26 8.63
CA PRO A 104 8.22 21.93 9.89
C PRO A 104 9.40 22.91 9.71
N ALA A 105 9.31 24.07 10.36
CA ALA A 105 10.45 24.94 10.51
C ALA A 105 11.30 24.47 11.70
N ASN A 106 12.62 24.57 11.56
CA ASN A 106 13.50 24.50 12.73
C ASN A 106 13.18 25.70 13.64
N ASP A 107 13.20 25.49 14.95
CA ASP A 107 13.04 26.54 15.95
C ASP A 107 14.18 26.44 16.96
N LEU A 108 14.98 27.50 17.10
CA LEU A 108 16.19 27.54 17.92
C LEU A 108 16.17 28.84 18.75
N TYR A 109 16.33 28.71 20.08
CA TYR A 109 16.37 29.82 21.04
C TYR A 109 17.68 29.82 21.84
N VAL A 110 18.03 30.97 22.43
CA VAL A 110 19.24 31.22 23.25
C VAL A 110 18.90 31.18 24.74
#